data_AF-G0QS54-F1
#
_entry.id   AF-G0QS54-F1
#
_cell.length_a   1.000
_cell.length_b   1.000
_cell.length_c   1.000
_cell.angle_alpha   90.00
_cell.angle_beta   90.00
_cell.angle_gamma   90.00
#
_symmetry.space_group_name_H-M   'P 1'
#
loop_
_entity.id
_entity.type
_entity.pdbx_description
1 polymer ?
#
loop_
_entity_poly.entity_id
_entity_poly.type
_entity_poly.pdbx_seq_one_letter_code
_entity_poly.pdbx_strand_id
1 'polypeptide(L)'
;MYQICSTIGLLQLSYQAYNFIDYVNRYYFTTPIPLKDQFPQKYALITGGTQGLGYGYAEELARRGYNIILASRSEDQIQKTITDQNQII
;
A
#
# COMPACT_ATOMS: atom_id res chain seq x y z
N MET A 1 -28.25 40.58 14.15
CA MET A 1 -26.84 40.31 14.50
C MET A 1 -26.60 38.85 14.86
N TYR A 2 -27.29 38.27 15.85
CA TYR A 2 -27.14 36.86 16.25
C TYR A 2 -27.37 35.83 15.13
N GLN A 3 -28.29 36.09 14.20
CA GLN A 3 -28.59 35.18 13.09
C GLN A 3 -27.42 35.01 12.09
N ILE A 4 -26.54 36.01 11.94
CA ILE A 4 -25.44 35.96 10.97
C ILE A 4 -24.27 35.14 11.54
N CYS A 5 -24.00 35.28 12.84
CA CYS A 5 -22.96 34.51 13.51
C CYS A 5 -23.30 33.01 13.57
N SER A 6 -24.57 32.65 13.78
CA SER A 6 -24.98 31.23 13.81
C SER A 6 -24.89 30.57 12.44
N THR A 7 -25.21 31.28 11.35
CA THR A 7 -25.10 30.73 9.98
C THR A 7 -23.66 30.49 9.56
N ILE A 8 -22.74 31.39 9.91
CA ILE A 8 -21.31 31.22 9.63
C ILE A 8 -20.73 30.05 10.44
N GLY A 9 -21.14 29.93 11.71
CA GLY A 9 -20.74 28.81 12.57
C GLY A 9 -21.20 27.46 12.01
N LEU A 10 -22.45 27.38 11.55
CA LEU A 10 -23.01 26.17 10.92
C LEU A 10 -22.27 25.80 9.64
N LEU A 11 -21.94 26.77 8.79
CA LEU A 11 -21.18 26.54 7.57
C LEU A 11 -19.78 25.96 7.88
N GLN A 12 -19.08 26.54 8.86
CA GLN A 12 -17.74 26.08 9.24
C GLN A 12 -17.76 24.68 9.88
N LEU A 13 -18.78 24.38 10.69
CA LEU A 13 -18.99 23.04 11.25
C LEU A 13 -19.28 22.02 10.16
N SER A 14 -20.10 22.38 9.16
CA SER A 14 -20.38 21.49 8.03
C SER A 14 -19.13 21.19 7.20
N TYR A 15 -18.24 22.18 7.01
CA TYR A 15 -16.98 21.99 6.31
C TYR A 15 -16.02 21.07 7.07
N GLN A 16 -15.91 21.26 8.38
CA GLN A 16 -15.10 20.37 9.23
C GLN A 16 -15.66 18.95 9.25
N ALA A 17 -16.99 18.79 9.33
CA ALA A 17 -17.65 17.49 9.27
C ALA A 17 -17.42 16.80 7.91
N TYR A 18 -17.50 17.55 6.80
CA TYR A 18 -17.24 17.01 5.47
C TYR A 18 -15.80 16.47 5.35
N ASN A 19 -14.82 17.27 5.78
CA ASN A 19 -13.41 16.85 5.73
C ASN A 19 -13.14 15.66 6.65
N PHE A 20 -13.81 15.60 7.81
CA PHE A 20 -13.67 14.48 8.72
C PHE A 20 -14.28 13.20 8.13
N ILE A 21 -15.45 13.29 7.50
CA ILE A 21 -16.08 12.15 6.82
C ILE A 21 -15.22 11.68 5.65
N ASP A 22 -14.67 12.59 4.83
CA ASP A 22 -13.75 12.23 3.74
C ASP A 22 -12.46 11.60 4.30
N TYR A 23 -11.92 12.13 5.38
CA TYR A 23 -10.73 11.57 6.03
C TYR A 23 -10.96 10.13 6.52
N VAL A 24 -12.08 9.90 7.23
CA VAL A 24 -12.46 8.56 7.70
C VAL A 24 -12.74 7.64 6.51
N ASN A 25 -13.54 8.07 5.54
CA ASN A 25 -13.83 7.27 4.36
C ASN A 25 -12.58 6.95 3.57
N ARG A 26 -11.62 7.87 3.43
CA ARG A 26 -10.37 7.59 2.74
C ARG A 26 -9.52 6.59 3.50
N TYR A 27 -9.47 6.67 4.83
CA TYR A 27 -8.73 5.71 5.65
C TYR A 27 -9.33 4.29 5.57
N TYR A 28 -10.65 4.15 5.58
CA TYR A 28 -11.32 2.85 5.53
C TYR A 28 -11.56 2.31 4.10
N PHE A 29 -11.77 3.19 3.11
CA PHE A 29 -12.11 2.85 1.72
C PHE A 29 -11.02 3.24 0.72
N THR A 30 -9.74 3.26 1.10
CA THR A 30 -8.71 3.20 0.05
C THR A 30 -8.77 1.80 -0.55
N THR A 31 -9.44 1.64 -1.70
CA THR A 31 -9.27 0.42 -2.49
C THR A 31 -7.77 0.31 -2.80
N PRO A 32 -7.11 -0.81 -2.46
CA PRO A 32 -5.74 -1.02 -2.89
C PRO A 32 -5.70 -0.86 -4.41
N ILE A 33 -4.70 -0.13 -4.93
CA ILE A 33 -4.52 0.07 -6.37
C ILE A 33 -4.69 -1.30 -7.03
N PRO A 34 -5.68 -1.49 -7.93
CA PRO A 34 -5.93 -2.78 -8.56
C PRO A 34 -4.79 -3.07 -9.54
N LEU A 35 -3.66 -3.52 -9.00
CA LEU A 35 -2.45 -3.92 -9.73
C LEU A 35 -2.77 -5.02 -10.77
N LYS A 36 -3.82 -5.80 -10.51
CA LYS A 36 -4.27 -6.91 -11.36
C LYS A 36 -4.81 -6.47 -12.72
N ASP A 37 -5.44 -5.30 -12.80
CA ASP A 37 -6.06 -4.82 -14.06
C ASP A 37 -5.09 -3.99 -14.90
N GLN A 38 -4.04 -3.42 -14.27
CA GLN A 38 -3.00 -2.65 -14.95
C GLN A 38 -1.84 -3.50 -15.47
N PHE A 39 -1.53 -4.62 -14.83
CA PHE A 39 -0.39 -5.47 -15.18
C PHE A 39 -0.87 -6.87 -15.56
N PRO A 40 -1.14 -7.14 -16.86
CA PRO A 40 -1.56 -8.48 -17.31
C PRO A 40 -0.49 -9.55 -17.04
N GLN A 41 0.77 -9.11 -16.95
CA GLN A 41 1.89 -9.93 -16.54
C GLN A 41 2.20 -9.62 -15.07
N LYS A 42 1.97 -10.59 -14.19
CA LYS A 42 2.09 -10.42 -12.74
C LYS A 42 3.56 -10.37 -12.28
N TYR A 43 4.40 -9.50 -12.82
CA TYR A 43 5.79 -9.37 -12.38
C TYR A 43 5.98 -8.17 -11.45
N ALA A 44 6.75 -8.34 -10.38
CA ALA A 44 7.14 -7.27 -9.47
C ALA A 44 8.67 -7.22 -9.33
N LEU A 45 9.27 -6.10 -9.73
CA LEU A 45 10.69 -5.82 -9.51
C LEU A 45 10.87 -5.19 -8.14
N ILE A 46 11.68 -5.83 -7.29
CA ILE A 46 11.93 -5.37 -5.92
C ILE A 46 13.44 -5.18 -5.76
N THR A 47 13.83 -3.94 -5.49
CA THR A 47 15.21 -3.58 -5.16
C THR A 47 15.41 -3.71 -3.65
N GLY A 48 16.51 -4.33 -3.22
CA GLY A 48 16.77 -4.55 -1.78
C GLY A 48 15.80 -5.52 -1.10
N GLY A 49 15.17 -6.42 -1.86
CA GLY A 49 14.20 -7.40 -1.35
C GLY A 49 14.79 -8.56 -0.54
N THR A 50 16.10 -8.53 -0.24
CA THR A 50 16.78 -9.57 0.53
C THR A 50 16.59 -9.42 2.04
N GLN A 51 16.19 -8.25 2.53
CA GLN A 51 16.03 -7.97 3.97
C GLN A 51 14.94 -6.91 4.23
N GLY A 52 14.52 -6.81 5.49
CA GLY A 52 13.64 -5.76 5.99
C GLY A 52 12.30 -5.69 5.26
N LEU A 53 11.86 -4.46 4.97
CA LEU A 53 10.57 -4.22 4.29
C LEU A 53 10.53 -4.82 2.87
N GLY A 54 11.66 -4.82 2.16
CA GLY A 54 11.74 -5.37 0.81
C GLY A 54 11.44 -6.87 0.78
N TYR A 55 11.91 -7.62 1.78
CA TYR A 55 11.59 -9.04 1.94
C TYR A 55 10.09 -9.26 2.20
N GLY A 56 9.51 -8.50 3.12
CA GLY A 56 8.07 -8.62 3.42
C GLY A 56 7.17 -8.24 2.22
N TYR A 57 7.58 -7.24 1.44
CA TYR A 57 6.88 -6.93 0.18
C TYR A 57 7.02 -8.03 -0.86
N ALA A 58 8.21 -8.64 -0.99
CA ALA A 58 8.43 -9.76 -1.89
C ALA A 58 7.56 -10.97 -1.52
N GLU A 59 7.49 -11.29 -0.22
CA GLU A 59 6.68 -12.38 0.32
C GLU A 59 5.19 -12.16 0.07
N GLU A 60 4.65 -10.98 0.42
CA GLU A 60 3.22 -10.71 0.26
C GLU A 60 2.81 -10.60 -1.22
N LEU A 61 3.69 -10.09 -2.09
CA LEU A 61 3.44 -10.07 -3.53
C LEU A 61 3.52 -11.49 -4.13
N ALA A 62 4.47 -12.32 -3.71
CA ALA A 62 4.56 -13.72 -4.12
C ALA A 62 3.30 -14.49 -3.71
N ARG A 63 2.82 -14.31 -2.47
CA ARG A 63 1.58 -14.91 -1.96
C ARG A 63 0.33 -14.48 -2.73
N ARG A 64 0.34 -13.26 -3.28
CA ARG A 64 -0.72 -12.75 -4.18
C ARG A 64 -0.60 -13.27 -5.62
N GLY A 65 0.39 -14.11 -5.91
CA GLY A 65 0.62 -14.76 -7.19
C GLY A 65 1.39 -13.91 -8.21
N TYR A 66 2.22 -12.97 -7.73
CA TYR A 66 3.16 -12.25 -8.57
C TYR A 66 4.49 -13.02 -8.70
N ASN A 67 5.03 -13.05 -9.90
CA ASN A 67 6.40 -13.42 -10.21
C ASN A 67 7.34 -12.31 -9.71
N ILE A 68 8.25 -12.64 -8.79
CA ILE A 68 9.13 -11.65 -8.19
C ILE A 68 10.48 -11.64 -8.90
N ILE A 69 10.96 -10.43 -9.22
CA ILE A 69 12.33 -10.19 -9.69
C ILE A 69 13.05 -9.44 -8.58
N LEU A 70 14.01 -10.09 -7.93
CA LEU A 70 14.82 -9.50 -6.86
C LEU A 70 16.11 -8.92 -7.44
N ALA A 71 16.35 -7.63 -7.21
CA ALA A 71 17.59 -6.95 -7.57
C ALA A 71 18.37 -6.52 -6.32
N SER A 72 19.58 -7.05 -6.15
CA SER A 72 20.48 -6.76 -5.04
C SER A 72 21.94 -6.76 -5.53
N ARG A 73 22.84 -6.10 -4.78
CA ARG A 73 24.28 -6.04 -5.08
C ARG A 73 25.05 -7.29 -4.64
N SER A 74 24.45 -8.14 -3.81
CA SER A 74 25.11 -9.29 -3.19
C SER A 74 24.32 -10.56 -3.50
N GLU A 75 24.96 -11.46 -4.24
CA GLU A 75 24.36 -12.70 -4.73
C GLU A 75 24.06 -13.69 -3.61
N ASP A 76 24.95 -13.81 -2.61
CA ASP A 76 24.76 -14.68 -1.45
C ASP A 76 23.46 -14.40 -0.68
N GLN A 77 23.12 -13.11 -0.55
CA GLN A 77 21.90 -12.68 0.14
C GLN A 77 20.64 -13.01 -0.66
N ILE A 78 20.73 -12.99 -2.00
CA ILE A 78 19.64 -13.37 -2.89
C ILE A 78 19.40 -14.88 -2.78
N GLN A 79 20.45 -15.70 -2.84
CA GLN A 79 20.34 -17.16 -2.76
C GLN A 79 19.74 -17.61 -1.43
N LYS A 80 20.15 -17.01 -0.32
CA LYS A 80 19.56 -17.28 0.99
C LYS A 80 18.06 -16.94 1.02
N THR A 81 17.69 -15.75 0.53
CA THR A 81 16.30 -15.29 0.48
C THR A 81 15.42 -16.20 -0.36
N ILE A 82 15.90 -16.62 -1.54
CA ILE A 82 15.16 -17.53 -2.43
C ILE A 82 14.99 -18.90 -1.76
N THR A 83 16.04 -19.41 -1.10
CA THR A 83 15.98 -20.69 -0.37
C THR A 83 14.94 -20.62 0.74
N ASP A 84 14.95 -19.55 1.55
CA ASP A 84 13.99 -19.34 2.64
C ASP A 84 12.55 -19.22 2.10
N GLN A 85 12.35 -18.51 0.98
CA GLN A 85 11.04 -18.41 0.33
C GLN A 85 10.55 -19.78 -0.18
N ASN A 86 11.41 -20.57 -0.82
CA ASN A 86 11.04 -21.87 -1.41
C ASN A 86 10.72 -22.95 -0.36
N GLN A 87 11.01 -22.71 0.92
CA GLN A 87 10.62 -23.59 2.04
C GLN A 87 9.22 -23.26 2.60
N ILE A 88 8.67 -22.09 2.28
CA ILE A 88 7.41 -21.58 2.85
C ILE A 88 6.22 -21.81 1.89
N ILE A 89 6.49 -22.04 0.59
CA ILE A 89 5.50 -22.28 -0.47
C ILE A 89 5.29 -23.76 -0.76
#